data_AF-A0A1F4E9P9-F1
#
_entry.id   AF-A0A1F4E9P9-F1
#
_cell.length_a   1.000
_cell.length_b   1.000
_cell.length_c   1.000
_cell.angle_alpha   90.00
_cell.angle_beta   90.00
_cell.angle_gamma   90.00
#
_symmetry.space_group_name_H-M   'P 1'
#
loop_
_entity.id
_entity.type
_entity.pdbx_description
1 polymer ?
#
loop_
_entity_poly.entity_id
_entity_poly.type
_entity_poly.pdbx_seq_one_letter_code
_entity_poly.pdbx_strand_id
1 'polypeptide(L)'
;MRFPTTGQAVALLAAAAALGLVAWAPGPATEAQAIALPQQLDLAVPATRRCPYCGWIESKREILPSSADPRAPGTYEYTVRMADGSSSVFLEALPTSWRLRERLIVIGGARPLD
;
A
#
# COMPACT_ATOMS: atom_id res chain seq x y z
N MET A 1 -54.47 81.34 2.43
CA MET A 1 -53.82 80.12 1.90
C MET A 1 -52.78 79.65 2.90
N ARG A 2 -53.05 78.55 3.61
CA ARG A 2 -52.14 77.87 4.54
C ARG A 2 -52.42 76.36 4.47
N PHE A 3 -51.33 75.61 4.37
CA PHE A 3 -51.05 74.16 4.54
C PHE A 3 -51.99 73.33 5.44
N PRO A 4 -51.82 71.99 5.57
CA PRO A 4 -51.27 70.97 4.65
C PRO A 4 -52.13 69.67 4.60
N THR A 5 -51.61 68.73 3.82
CA THR A 5 -51.91 67.31 3.61
C THR A 5 -52.28 66.44 4.83
N THR A 6 -52.91 65.30 4.52
CA THR A 6 -53.10 64.03 5.26
C THR A 6 -54.40 63.86 6.06
N GLY A 7 -55.09 62.74 5.82
CA GLY A 7 -56.35 62.41 6.48
C GLY A 7 -56.94 61.05 6.11
N GLN A 8 -56.20 59.99 6.45
CA GLN A 8 -56.65 58.66 6.93
C GLN A 8 -57.91 58.03 6.31
N ALA A 9 -57.71 56.93 5.57
CA ALA A 9 -58.73 55.91 5.39
C ALA A 9 -58.58 54.84 6.49
N VAL A 10 -59.69 54.57 7.15
CA VAL A 10 -59.88 53.69 8.30
C VAL A 10 -60.05 52.24 7.84
N ALA A 11 -59.79 51.34 8.79
CA ALA A 11 -60.13 49.92 8.86
C ALA A 11 -59.18 48.99 8.12
N LEU A 12 -58.72 47.96 8.83
CA LEU A 12 -59.14 46.57 8.59
C LEU A 12 -58.72 45.70 9.81
N LEU A 13 -59.72 44.99 10.32
CA LEU A 13 -59.74 43.65 10.96
C LEU A 13 -58.55 43.26 11.86
N ALA A 14 -58.72 43.09 13.18
CA ALA A 14 -59.56 42.13 13.90
C ALA A 14 -59.27 40.65 13.62
N ALA A 15 -58.79 40.00 14.69
CA ALA A 15 -58.97 38.60 15.07
C ALA A 15 -58.06 37.53 14.44
N ALA A 16 -57.03 37.21 15.24
CA ALA A 16 -56.37 35.93 15.42
C ALA A 16 -57.18 34.69 15.02
N ALA A 17 -56.56 33.82 14.22
CA ALA A 17 -56.84 32.39 14.23
C ALA A 17 -55.54 31.61 13.97
N ALA A 18 -55.15 30.85 15.00
CA ALA A 18 -54.38 29.62 14.94
C ALA A 18 -52.98 29.67 14.29
N LEU A 19 -51.98 29.75 15.19
CA LEU A 19 -50.61 29.29 15.01
C LEU A 19 -50.60 27.85 14.47
N GLY A 20 -50.66 27.71 13.15
CA GLY A 20 -50.27 26.50 12.44
C GLY A 20 -48.76 26.50 12.23
N LEU A 21 -48.19 25.29 12.29
CA LEU A 21 -46.81 24.90 12.01
C LEU A 21 -45.90 24.83 13.25
N VAL A 22 -46.00 23.65 13.86
CA VAL A 22 -44.96 22.93 14.59
C VAL A 22 -43.59 23.31 14.02
N ALA A 23 -42.84 24.10 14.79
CA ALA A 23 -41.47 24.45 14.50
C ALA A 23 -40.65 23.16 14.43
N TRP A 24 -40.18 22.85 13.22
CA TRP A 24 -39.19 21.80 12.99
C TRP A 24 -37.88 22.28 13.62
N ALA A 25 -37.68 21.95 14.90
CA ALA A 25 -36.41 22.21 15.57
C ALA A 25 -35.38 21.20 15.04
N PRO A 26 -34.25 21.63 14.46
CA PRO A 26 -33.14 20.71 14.26
C PRO A 26 -32.64 20.29 15.64
N GLY A 27 -32.62 18.98 15.91
CA GLY A 27 -31.97 18.45 17.10
C GLY A 27 -30.48 18.85 17.12
N PRO A 28 -29.85 18.93 18.30
CA PRO A 28 -28.43 19.27 18.38
C PRO A 28 -27.62 18.25 17.59
N ALA A 29 -26.90 18.72 16.58
CA ALA A 29 -25.99 17.89 15.80
C ALA A 29 -24.93 17.31 16.76
N THR A 30 -24.97 16.01 16.97
CA THR A 30 -23.90 15.30 17.68
C THR A 30 -22.66 15.36 16.79
N GLU A 31 -21.70 16.22 17.13
CA GLU A 31 -20.40 16.24 16.46
C GLU A 31 -19.72 14.88 16.67
N ALA A 32 -19.64 14.11 15.59
CA ALA A 32 -18.82 12.91 15.56
C ALA A 32 -17.35 13.35 15.66
N GLN A 33 -16.74 13.14 16.81
CA GLN A 33 -15.31 13.37 17.01
C GLN A 33 -14.55 12.34 16.18
N ALA A 34 -13.95 12.80 15.09
CA ALA A 34 -13.05 11.98 14.29
C ALA A 34 -11.82 11.64 15.15
N ILE A 35 -11.69 10.36 15.50
CA ILE A 35 -10.48 9.84 16.16
C ILE A 35 -9.37 9.91 15.10
N ALA A 36 -8.38 10.77 15.32
CA ALA A 36 -7.20 10.83 14.48
C ALA A 36 -6.46 9.49 14.56
N LEU A 37 -6.35 8.80 13.44
CA LEU A 37 -5.53 7.60 13.32
C LEU A 37 -4.08 7.96 13.67
N PRO A 38 -3.33 7.14 14.43
CA PRO A 38 -1.91 7.42 14.69
C PRO A 38 -1.20 7.63 13.36
N GLN A 39 -0.42 8.71 13.29
CA GLN A 39 0.33 9.06 12.09
C GLN A 39 1.19 7.86 11.71
N GLN A 40 1.01 7.38 10.48
CA GLN A 40 1.79 6.32 9.90
C GLN A 40 3.25 6.67 10.11
N LEU A 41 4.01 5.82 10.81
CA LEU A 41 5.45 5.99 10.90
C LEU A 41 5.98 5.92 9.47
N ASP A 42 6.25 7.08 8.88
CA ASP A 42 7.06 7.21 7.68
C ASP A 42 8.47 6.82 8.07
N LEU A 43 8.71 5.51 8.14
CA LEU A 43 10.02 4.93 7.98
C LEU A 43 10.45 5.35 6.58
N ALA A 44 11.13 6.49 6.51
CA ALA A 44 11.87 6.93 5.35
C ALA A 44 12.96 5.88 5.12
N VAL A 45 12.60 4.80 4.41
CA VAL A 45 13.55 3.85 3.88
C VAL A 45 14.32 4.63 2.84
N PRO A 46 15.62 4.89 3.02
CA PRO A 46 16.38 5.65 2.05
C PRO A 46 16.24 4.95 0.70
N ALA A 47 15.65 5.66 -0.27
CA ALA A 47 15.58 5.21 -1.64
C ALA A 47 17.02 4.98 -2.10
N THR A 48 17.34 3.74 -2.43
CA THR A 48 18.67 3.25 -2.85
C THR A 48 19.67 2.88 -1.75
N ARG A 49 19.29 2.01 -0.80
CA ARG A 49 20.32 1.06 -0.33
C ARG A 49 20.61 0.09 -1.47
N ARG A 50 21.77 0.23 -2.12
CA ARG A 50 22.31 -0.83 -2.99
C ARG A 50 22.35 -2.10 -2.14
N CYS A 51 21.67 -3.14 -2.59
CA CYS A 51 21.71 -4.44 -1.95
C CYS A 51 22.95 -5.18 -2.51
N PRO A 52 24.06 -5.24 -1.76
CA PRO A 52 25.31 -5.83 -2.26
C PRO A 52 25.16 -7.32 -2.55
N TYR A 53 24.23 -7.98 -1.86
CA TYR A 53 23.96 -9.41 -1.99
C TYR A 53 22.83 -9.73 -2.97
N CYS A 54 22.28 -8.73 -3.65
CA CYS A 54 21.25 -8.96 -4.64
C CYS A 54 21.88 -9.32 -5.97
N GLY A 55 21.25 -10.27 -6.66
CA GLY A 55 21.66 -10.69 -7.99
C GLY A 55 20.46 -11.18 -8.80
N TRP A 56 20.75 -11.63 -10.02
CA TRP A 56 19.76 -12.29 -10.87
C TRP A 56 20.36 -13.52 -11.55
N ILE A 57 19.49 -14.47 -11.88
CA ILE A 57 19.88 -15.64 -12.66
C ILE A 57 20.29 -15.22 -14.07
N GLU A 58 21.57 -15.35 -14.38
CA GLU A 58 22.15 -15.06 -15.70
C GLU A 58 22.05 -16.29 -16.61
N SER A 59 22.32 -17.48 -16.05
CA SER A 59 22.26 -18.74 -16.78
C SER A 59 21.64 -19.86 -15.94
N LYS A 60 21.07 -20.84 -16.63
CA LYS A 60 20.52 -22.08 -16.07
C LYS A 60 20.99 -23.23 -16.94
N ARG A 61 21.54 -24.26 -16.31
CA ARG A 61 21.98 -25.49 -16.97
C ARG A 61 21.44 -26.70 -16.22
N GLU A 62 20.88 -27.66 -16.95
CA GLU A 62 20.54 -28.96 -16.39
C GLU A 62 21.78 -29.86 -16.37
N ILE A 63 22.05 -30.44 -15.21
CA ILE A 63 23.07 -31.46 -15.03
C ILE A 63 22.35 -32.81 -14.99
N LEU A 64 22.61 -33.63 -16.02
CA LEU A 64 22.09 -34.98 -16.06
C LEU A 64 22.59 -35.76 -14.84
N PRO A 65 21.70 -36.46 -14.12
CA PRO A 65 22.11 -37.25 -12.97
C PRO A 65 23.07 -38.35 -13.43
N SER A 66 24.14 -38.58 -12.67
CA SER A 66 25.08 -39.68 -12.96
C SER A 66 24.47 -41.06 -12.71
N SER A 67 23.34 -41.13 -11.99
CA SER A 67 22.60 -42.35 -11.73
C SER A 67 21.60 -42.65 -12.85
N ALA A 68 21.52 -43.91 -13.27
CA ALA A 68 20.48 -44.40 -14.19
C ALA A 68 19.08 -44.52 -13.54
N ASP A 69 18.86 -43.95 -12.35
CA ASP A 69 17.56 -43.94 -11.69
C ASP A 69 16.65 -42.87 -12.32
N PRO A 70 15.56 -43.27 -13.02
CA PRO A 70 14.62 -42.33 -13.63
C PRO A 70 13.80 -41.52 -12.61
N ARG A 71 13.89 -41.83 -11.31
CA ARG A 71 13.24 -41.08 -10.22
C ARG A 71 14.18 -40.12 -9.51
N ALA A 72 15.47 -40.09 -9.85
CA ALA A 72 16.39 -39.13 -9.27
C ALA A 72 15.96 -37.70 -9.62
N PRO A 73 15.92 -36.76 -8.65
CA PRO A 73 15.60 -35.38 -8.95
C PRO A 73 16.66 -34.79 -9.87
N GLY A 74 16.23 -34.00 -10.86
CA GLY A 74 17.12 -33.26 -11.73
C GLY A 74 17.96 -32.27 -10.92
N THR A 75 19.24 -32.13 -11.27
CA THR A 75 20.13 -31.12 -10.66
C THR A 75 20.31 -29.98 -11.64
N TYR A 76 20.17 -28.74 -11.17
CA TYR A 76 20.42 -27.55 -11.97
C TYR A 76 21.62 -26.79 -11.45
N GLU A 77 22.45 -26.30 -12.37
CA GLU A 77 23.49 -25.32 -12.11
C GLU A 77 23.00 -23.95 -12.54
N TYR A 78 23.17 -22.99 -11.63
CA TYR A 78 22.76 -21.60 -11.83
C TYR A 78 23.97 -20.69 -11.70
N THR A 79 24.16 -19.82 -12.69
CA THR A 79 25.05 -18.66 -12.54
C THR A 79 24.23 -17.43 -12.19
N VAL A 80 24.59 -16.80 -11.09
CA VAL A 80 24.00 -15.54 -10.61
C VAL A 80 24.95 -14.40 -10.96
N ARG A 81 24.43 -13.37 -11.63
CA ARG A 81 25.11 -12.08 -11.78
C ARG A 81 24.72 -11.19 -10.60
N MET A 82 25.70 -10.78 -9.82
CA MET A 82 25.51 -9.95 -8.64
C MET A 82 25.46 -8.46 -9.01
N ALA A 83 24.84 -7.65 -8.16
CA ALA A 83 24.72 -6.21 -8.36
C ALA A 83 26.07 -5.47 -8.33
N ASP A 84 27.10 -6.04 -7.70
CA ASP A 84 28.48 -5.54 -7.70
C ASP A 84 29.27 -5.95 -8.96
N GLY A 85 28.65 -6.69 -9.88
CA GLY A 85 29.25 -7.19 -11.12
C GLY A 85 29.90 -8.56 -11.00
N SER A 86 30.08 -9.08 -9.78
CA SER A 86 30.62 -10.42 -9.55
C SER A 86 29.64 -11.51 -10.02
N SER A 87 30.14 -12.75 -10.07
CA SER A 87 29.35 -13.93 -10.39
C SER A 87 29.44 -14.95 -9.27
N SER A 88 28.33 -15.61 -8.99
CA SER A 88 28.25 -16.76 -8.08
C SER A 88 27.63 -17.95 -8.80
N VAL A 89 28.03 -19.17 -8.42
CA VAL A 89 27.47 -20.41 -8.98
C VAL A 89 26.99 -21.27 -7.82
N PHE A 90 25.79 -21.83 -7.96
CA PHE A 90 25.28 -22.81 -7.02
C PHE A 90 24.51 -23.92 -7.74
N LEU A 91 24.41 -25.06 -7.06
CA LEU A 91 23.65 -26.22 -7.51
C LEU A 91 22.35 -26.30 -6.72
N GLU A 92 21.27 -26.67 -7.40
CA GLU A 92 19.96 -26.92 -6.80
C GLU A 92 19.46 -28.29 -7.23
N ALA A 93 19.13 -29.14 -6.26
CA ALA A 93 18.58 -30.48 -6.46
C ALA A 93 17.16 -30.62 -5.89
N LEU A 94 16.66 -29.57 -5.22
CA LEU A 94 15.29 -29.52 -4.74
C LEU A 94 14.31 -29.32 -5.91
N PRO A 95 13.00 -29.61 -5.71
CA PRO A 95 11.98 -29.35 -6.73
C PRO A 95 11.80 -27.86 -7.07
N THR A 96 12.56 -26.97 -6.43
CA THR A 96 12.60 -25.54 -6.74
C THR A 96 13.39 -25.33 -8.02
N SER A 97 12.80 -24.60 -8.96
CA SER A 97 13.53 -24.15 -10.16
C SER A 97 13.44 -22.63 -10.28
N TRP A 98 14.58 -22.00 -10.51
CA TRP A 98 14.69 -20.58 -10.76
C TRP A 98 14.56 -20.27 -12.25
N ARG A 99 13.99 -19.11 -12.57
CA ARG A 99 13.83 -18.59 -13.93
C ARG A 99 15.01 -17.70 -14.30
N LEU A 100 15.35 -17.63 -15.59
CA LEU A 100 16.28 -16.62 -16.08
C LEU A 100 15.79 -15.23 -15.70
N ARG A 101 16.72 -14.35 -15.29
CA ARG A 101 16.48 -12.99 -14.80
C ARG A 101 15.69 -12.88 -13.49
N GLU A 102 15.34 -13.99 -12.86
CA GLU A 102 14.74 -13.97 -11.53
C GLU A 102 15.71 -13.34 -10.52
N ARG A 103 15.19 -12.47 -9.66
CA ARG A 103 15.97 -11.74 -8.66
C ARG A 103 16.06 -12.55 -7.38
N LEU A 104 17.24 -12.57 -6.78
CA LEU A 104 17.49 -13.27 -5.52
C LEU A 104 18.45 -12.49 -4.63
N ILE A 105 18.51 -12.89 -3.36
CA ILE A 105 19.45 -12.39 -2.37
C ILE A 105 20.32 -13.57 -1.92
N VAL A 106 21.64 -13.42 -2.01
CA VAL A 106 22.59 -14.43 -1.52
C VAL A 106 22.86 -14.18 -0.04
N ILE A 107 22.57 -15.16 0.81
CA ILE A 107 22.87 -15.09 2.24
C ILE A 107 24.11 -15.94 2.48
N GLY A 108 25.21 -15.31 2.88
CA GLY A 108 26.44 -16.01 3.21
C GLY A 108 26.29 -16.85 4.49
N GLY A 109 26.71 -18.11 4.45
CA GLY A 109 26.83 -18.96 5.63
C GLY A 109 28.05 -18.59 6.48
N ALA A 110 28.02 -18.91 7.77
CA ALA A 110 29.22 -18.86 8.60
C ALA A 110 30.26 -19.84 8.05
N ARG A 111 31.54 -19.42 7.99
CA ARG A 111 32.64 -20.35 7.70
C ARG A 111 32.59 -21.49 8.73
N PRO A 112 32.76 -22.77 8.32
CA PRO A 112 33.02 -23.83 9.28
C PRO A 112 34.18 -23.40 10.18
N LEU A 113 34.03 -23.55 11.48
CA LEU A 113 35.17 -23.42 12.39
C LEU A 113 36.11 -24.58 12.07
N ASP A 114 37.34 -24.27 11.69
CA ASP A 114 38.40 -25.24 11.39
C ASP A 114 38.71 -26.14 12.60
#